data_AF-A0A3D0V886-F1
#
_entry.id   AF-A0A3D0V886-F1
#
_cell.length_a   1.000
_cell.length_b   1.000
_cell.length_c   1.000
_cell.angle_alpha   90.00
_cell.angle_beta   90.00
_cell.angle_gamma   90.00
#
_symmetry.space_group_name_H-M   'P 1'
#
loop_
_entity.id
_entity.type
_entity.pdbx_description
1 polymer ?
#
loop_
_entity_poly.entity_id
_entity_poly.type
_entity_poly.pdbx_seq_one_letter_code
_entity_poly.pdbx_strand_id
1 'polypeptide(L)'
;MQVVYTGQTPPITMKKSLFLAGPSPRNFDHLNWRTDALKILEDLGYDEVVFVPLPEDGQWPEQYEDQVDWETKYLHMADQIVFWVPRDLDTLPAFTTNVEFGAWCTSGKVVLGFPEQAPKMRYLACHAQEQGVPVAHDLRETLLFSLERIGQGAERTEGEREIPLFIWKTKSFQNWYQAQQQVGNRLDGAKLLWTFRVGPEKTIPFLWALHVRLFIASEGRTKVNEVVISRPDISTVVAFVPKENMLDSTIALVREFRSPAATTDGFIHEVPGGSSWNTEDQPQEIAVQEFSEETGFSFDPSRLRLVGTRQIAGTLYTPKAHVYALELSEDEMEVLQKRCGIPYGVEQDSERTYLEIYQLRELLHSSSNLLDWTNLGMIFSALQR
;
A
#
# COMPACT_ATOMS: atom_id res chain seq x y z
N MET A 1 -13.27 -20.32 16.79
CA MET A 1 -11.93 -20.39 16.19
C MET A 1 -11.86 -21.63 15.31
N GLN A 2 -11.36 -21.50 14.09
CA GLN A 2 -11.08 -22.65 13.21
C GLN A 2 -9.57 -22.80 13.04
N VAL A 3 -9.03 -23.90 13.54
CA VAL A 3 -7.61 -24.23 13.41
C VAL A 3 -7.39 -24.99 12.10
N VAL A 4 -6.42 -24.57 11.31
CA VAL A 4 -6.07 -25.16 10.02
C VAL A 4 -4.64 -25.66 10.12
N TYR A 5 -4.48 -26.97 10.18
CA TYR A 5 -3.21 -27.67 10.27
C TYR A 5 -2.62 -27.96 8.88
N THR A 6 -1.35 -28.38 8.83
CA THR A 6 -0.71 -28.84 7.58
C THR A 6 -1.60 -29.84 6.86
N GLY A 7 -1.71 -29.71 5.54
CA GLY A 7 -2.52 -30.58 4.69
C GLY A 7 -4.02 -30.21 4.64
N GLN A 8 -4.48 -29.36 5.55
CA GLN A 8 -5.87 -28.88 5.57
C GLN A 8 -6.05 -27.60 4.73
N THR A 9 -7.31 -27.33 4.37
CA THR A 9 -7.73 -26.12 3.66
C THR A 9 -8.61 -25.23 4.54
N PRO A 10 -8.38 -23.90 4.55
CA PRO A 10 -9.22 -22.97 5.31
C PRO A 10 -10.64 -22.86 4.73
N PRO A 11 -11.61 -22.37 5.52
CA PRO A 11 -12.97 -22.15 5.07
C PRO A 11 -13.02 -21.17 3.91
N ILE A 12 -13.92 -21.38 2.94
CA ILE A 12 -14.00 -20.57 1.70
C ILE A 12 -14.25 -19.08 1.96
N THR A 13 -14.78 -18.73 3.14
CA THR A 13 -15.03 -17.38 3.61
C THR A 13 -14.44 -17.22 5.02
N MET A 14 -13.78 -16.09 5.28
CA MET A 14 -13.27 -15.73 6.60
C MET A 14 -13.18 -14.21 6.76
N LYS A 15 -13.14 -13.72 8.01
CA LYS A 15 -12.97 -12.28 8.30
C LYS A 15 -11.55 -11.93 8.69
N LYS A 16 -10.88 -12.85 9.38
CA LYS A 16 -9.54 -12.65 9.96
C LYS A 16 -8.76 -13.94 9.89
N SER A 17 -7.44 -13.82 9.85
CA SER A 17 -6.56 -14.98 9.93
C SER A 17 -5.24 -14.68 10.62
N LEU A 18 -4.74 -15.66 11.37
CA LEU A 18 -3.43 -15.64 12.02
C LEU A 18 -2.59 -16.80 11.53
N PHE A 19 -1.28 -16.59 11.38
CA PHE A 19 -0.32 -17.68 11.20
C PHE A 19 0.61 -17.76 12.41
N LEU A 20 0.74 -18.95 13.01
CA LEU A 20 1.62 -19.19 14.16
C LEU A 20 3.02 -19.65 13.71
N ALA A 21 3.86 -18.69 13.35
CA ALA A 21 5.25 -18.91 12.94
C ALA A 21 6.19 -19.00 14.16
N GLY A 22 7.25 -19.81 14.04
CA GLY A 22 8.17 -20.06 15.15
C GLY A 22 8.72 -21.49 15.13
N PRO A 23 9.67 -21.82 16.02
CA PRO A 23 10.24 -23.15 16.07
C PRO A 23 9.17 -24.20 16.34
N SER A 24 9.29 -25.34 15.67
CA SER A 24 8.45 -26.53 15.88
C SER A 24 9.20 -27.57 16.72
N PRO A 25 8.51 -28.28 17.61
CA PRO A 25 9.11 -29.37 18.38
C PRO A 25 9.62 -30.46 17.43
N ARG A 26 10.79 -31.04 17.73
CA ARG A 26 11.36 -32.16 16.96
C ARG A 26 10.96 -33.53 17.51
N ASN A 27 10.57 -33.57 18.79
CA ASN A 27 10.12 -34.75 19.52
C ASN A 27 8.92 -34.36 20.40
N PHE A 28 8.12 -35.35 20.82
CA PHE A 28 6.95 -35.13 21.68
C PHE A 28 7.25 -34.48 23.04
N ASP A 29 8.47 -34.66 23.55
CA ASP A 29 8.91 -34.07 24.82
C ASP A 29 9.33 -32.60 24.71
N HIS A 30 9.50 -32.08 23.49
CA HIS A 30 9.86 -30.68 23.28
C HIS A 30 8.62 -29.79 23.42
N LEU A 31 8.81 -28.58 23.96
CA LEU A 31 7.74 -27.60 24.15
C LEU A 31 7.00 -27.33 22.83
N ASN A 32 5.68 -27.57 22.81
CA ASN A 32 4.79 -27.13 21.75
C ASN A 32 3.98 -25.90 22.21
N TRP A 33 4.59 -24.72 22.07
CA TRP A 33 4.00 -23.45 22.47
C TRP A 33 2.70 -23.10 21.73
N ARG A 34 2.43 -23.72 20.57
CA ARG A 34 1.23 -23.42 19.77
C ARG A 34 -0.04 -23.89 20.47
N THR A 35 0.03 -24.95 21.28
CA THR A 35 -1.10 -25.39 22.11
C THR A 35 -1.49 -24.31 23.13
N ASP A 36 -0.51 -23.66 23.75
CA ASP A 36 -0.77 -22.56 24.70
C ASP A 36 -1.25 -21.30 23.97
N ALA A 37 -0.71 -21.02 22.77
CA ALA A 37 -1.18 -19.93 21.93
C ALA A 37 -2.66 -20.07 21.56
N LEU A 38 -3.11 -21.29 21.18
CA LEU A 38 -4.51 -21.57 20.85
C LEU A 38 -5.44 -21.35 22.07
N LYS A 39 -5.04 -21.82 23.26
CA LYS A 39 -5.80 -21.55 24.50
C LYS A 39 -5.89 -20.07 24.81
N ILE A 40 -4.78 -19.34 24.67
CA ILE A 40 -4.76 -17.90 24.87
C ILE A 40 -5.68 -17.19 23.87
N LEU A 41 -5.68 -17.61 22.60
CA LEU A 41 -6.57 -17.04 21.57
C LEU A 41 -8.05 -17.30 21.91
N GLU A 42 -8.39 -18.49 22.39
CA GLU A 42 -9.74 -18.80 22.90
C GLU A 42 -10.12 -17.91 24.09
N ASP A 43 -9.22 -17.76 25.08
CA ASP A 43 -9.42 -16.88 26.24
C ASP A 43 -9.60 -15.41 25.86
N LEU A 44 -8.92 -14.97 24.79
CA LEU A 44 -9.03 -13.63 24.22
C LEU A 44 -10.28 -13.46 23.32
N GLY A 45 -11.08 -14.52 23.15
CA GLY A 45 -12.31 -14.50 22.36
C GLY A 45 -12.07 -14.48 20.85
N TYR A 46 -10.90 -14.93 20.37
CA TYR A 46 -10.66 -15.04 18.92
C TYR A 46 -11.49 -16.19 18.33
N ASP A 47 -12.29 -15.88 17.31
CA ASP A 47 -13.29 -16.80 16.77
C ASP A 47 -13.05 -17.22 15.31
N GLU A 48 -12.02 -16.67 14.66
CA GLU A 48 -11.72 -16.83 13.23
C GLU A 48 -10.59 -17.86 12.97
N VAL A 49 -9.86 -17.74 11.85
CA VAL A 49 -8.94 -18.77 11.33
C VAL A 49 -7.53 -18.66 11.92
N VAL A 50 -6.97 -19.79 12.35
CA VAL A 50 -5.57 -19.88 12.79
C VAL A 50 -4.84 -20.97 12.00
N PHE A 51 -3.80 -20.59 11.28
CA PHE A 51 -2.90 -21.49 10.59
C PHE A 51 -1.80 -21.98 11.54
N VAL A 52 -1.71 -23.30 11.68
CA VAL A 52 -0.73 -23.99 12.53
C VAL A 52 0.15 -24.86 11.64
N PRO A 53 1.45 -24.54 11.46
CA PRO A 53 2.37 -25.29 10.59
C PRO A 53 2.86 -26.58 11.27
N LEU A 54 1.91 -27.39 11.74
CA LEU A 54 2.10 -28.72 12.29
C LEU A 54 0.98 -29.62 11.76
N PRO A 55 1.21 -30.93 11.60
CA PRO A 55 0.13 -31.88 11.39
C PRO A 55 -0.75 -32.00 12.65
N GLU A 56 -2.05 -32.20 12.46
CA GLU A 56 -3.02 -32.32 13.56
C GLU A 56 -2.78 -33.59 14.40
N ASP A 57 -2.46 -34.70 13.74
CA ASP A 57 -2.26 -36.03 14.33
C ASP A 57 -0.78 -36.39 14.54
N GLY A 58 0.13 -35.45 14.28
CA GLY A 58 1.57 -35.68 14.34
C GLY A 58 2.16 -36.37 13.11
N GLN A 59 1.35 -36.74 12.10
CA GLN A 59 1.83 -37.36 10.87
C GLN A 59 2.23 -36.30 9.85
N TRP A 60 3.54 -36.19 9.61
CA TRP A 60 4.07 -35.24 8.64
C TRP A 60 3.76 -35.68 7.20
N PRO A 61 3.63 -34.72 6.26
CA PRO A 61 3.50 -35.04 4.84
C PRO A 61 4.64 -35.95 4.36
N GLU A 62 4.33 -36.85 3.41
CA GLU A 62 5.33 -37.76 2.84
C GLU A 62 6.42 -37.00 2.06
N GLN A 63 6.04 -35.91 1.39
CA GLN A 63 6.94 -35.04 0.65
C GLN A 63 7.20 -33.78 1.45
N TYR A 64 8.48 -33.48 1.68
CA TYR A 64 8.90 -32.29 2.43
C TYR A 64 8.42 -30.99 1.76
N GLU A 65 8.35 -31.00 0.43
CA GLU A 65 7.89 -29.91 -0.40
C GLU A 65 6.43 -29.52 -0.09
N ASP A 66 5.56 -30.49 0.24
CA ASP A 66 4.15 -30.22 0.57
C ASP A 66 4.02 -29.38 1.85
N GLN A 67 4.88 -29.61 2.85
CA GLN A 67 4.94 -28.79 4.06
C GLN A 67 5.36 -27.36 3.72
N VAL A 68 6.43 -27.20 2.93
CA VAL A 68 6.98 -25.89 2.55
C VAL A 68 5.98 -25.09 1.73
N ASP A 69 5.28 -25.74 0.80
CA ASP A 69 4.26 -25.11 -0.04
C ASP A 69 3.04 -24.69 0.79
N TRP A 70 2.60 -25.53 1.75
CA TRP A 70 1.53 -25.20 2.67
C TRP A 70 1.88 -23.98 3.54
N GLU A 71 3.06 -23.98 4.16
CA GLU A 71 3.55 -22.87 4.99
C GLU A 71 3.63 -21.57 4.17
N THR A 72 4.28 -21.63 3.01
CA THR A 72 4.44 -20.47 2.12
C THR A 72 3.09 -19.90 1.71
N LYS A 73 2.15 -20.76 1.30
CA LYS A 73 0.80 -20.35 0.89
C LYS A 73 0.07 -19.61 2.01
N TYR A 74 0.05 -20.15 3.22
CA TYR A 74 -0.73 -19.56 4.31
C TYR A 74 -0.02 -18.41 5.02
N LEU A 75 1.30 -18.28 4.94
CA LEU A 75 2.00 -17.04 5.26
C LEU A 75 1.59 -15.89 4.31
N HIS A 76 1.42 -16.18 3.01
CA HIS A 76 0.87 -15.21 2.06
C HIS A 76 -0.58 -14.84 2.34
N MET A 77 -1.41 -15.81 2.74
CA MET A 77 -2.84 -15.59 3.02
C MET A 77 -3.08 -14.85 4.34
N ALA A 78 -2.30 -15.14 5.39
CA ALA A 78 -2.58 -14.66 6.74
C ALA A 78 -2.61 -13.12 6.86
N ASP A 79 -3.50 -12.60 7.70
CA ASP A 79 -3.59 -11.17 7.97
C ASP A 79 -2.52 -10.69 8.93
N GLN A 80 -2.19 -11.49 9.94
CA GLN A 80 -1.00 -11.32 10.77
C GLN A 80 -0.21 -12.62 10.90
N ILE A 81 1.09 -12.46 11.06
CA ILE A 81 2.03 -13.55 11.27
C ILE A 81 2.65 -13.34 12.66
N VAL A 82 2.28 -14.21 13.59
CA VAL A 82 2.81 -14.23 14.95
C VAL A 82 4.11 -15.02 14.92
N PHE A 83 5.24 -14.36 15.11
CA PHE A 83 6.52 -15.03 15.34
C PHE A 83 6.77 -15.15 16.84
N TRP A 84 6.41 -16.29 17.44
CA TRP A 84 6.82 -16.58 18.81
C TRP A 84 8.08 -17.46 18.79
N VAL A 85 9.17 -16.96 19.38
CA VAL A 85 10.49 -17.59 19.33
C VAL A 85 11.00 -17.88 20.75
N PRO A 86 10.47 -18.94 21.42
CA PRO A 86 10.96 -19.39 22.71
C PRO A 86 12.26 -20.19 22.52
N ARG A 87 13.28 -19.50 21.99
CA ARG A 87 14.49 -20.18 21.52
C ARG A 87 15.18 -20.91 22.66
N ASP A 88 15.50 -22.15 22.38
CA ASP A 88 16.38 -22.99 23.18
C ASP A 88 17.30 -23.70 22.19
N LEU A 89 18.62 -23.55 22.34
CA LEU A 89 19.54 -24.02 21.29
C LEU A 89 19.60 -25.55 21.19
N ASP A 90 19.18 -26.26 22.23
CA ASP A 90 19.20 -27.71 22.29
C ASP A 90 17.89 -28.29 21.75
N THR A 91 16.76 -27.67 22.08
CA THR A 91 15.42 -28.22 21.82
C THR A 91 14.61 -27.49 20.74
N LEU A 92 14.74 -26.15 20.66
CA LEU A 92 13.97 -25.27 19.76
C LEU A 92 14.87 -24.15 19.15
N PRO A 93 15.87 -24.50 18.32
CA PRO A 93 16.89 -23.53 17.89
C PRO A 93 16.37 -22.43 16.95
N ALA A 94 15.21 -22.63 16.31
CA ALA A 94 14.53 -21.64 15.45
C ALA A 94 15.38 -21.14 14.27
N PHE A 95 16.14 -22.02 13.60
CA PHE A 95 17.01 -21.63 12.47
C PHE A 95 16.21 -21.24 11.23
N THR A 96 15.25 -22.07 10.79
CA THR A 96 14.36 -21.75 9.66
C THR A 96 13.53 -20.50 9.95
N THR A 97 13.06 -20.36 11.19
CA THR A 97 12.32 -19.17 11.67
C THR A 97 13.08 -17.86 11.45
N ASN A 98 14.42 -17.85 11.52
CA ASN A 98 15.19 -16.63 11.21
C ASN A 98 15.03 -16.22 9.75
N VAL A 99 15.03 -17.19 8.83
CA VAL A 99 14.88 -16.96 7.39
C VAL A 99 13.46 -16.48 7.09
N GLU A 100 12.45 -17.14 7.66
CA GLU A 100 11.06 -16.73 7.54
C GLU A 100 10.84 -15.32 8.09
N PHE A 101 11.35 -15.02 9.29
CA PHE A 101 11.24 -13.68 9.86
C PHE A 101 11.86 -12.63 8.94
N GLY A 102 13.05 -12.89 8.39
CA GLY A 102 13.69 -12.00 7.42
C GLY A 102 12.90 -11.83 6.12
N ALA A 103 12.21 -12.87 5.65
CA ALA A 103 11.36 -12.80 4.46
C ALA A 103 10.08 -11.97 4.69
N TRP A 104 9.57 -11.94 5.93
CA TRP A 104 8.27 -11.37 6.27
C TRP A 104 8.31 -10.07 7.06
N CYS A 105 9.44 -9.68 7.64
CA CYS A 105 9.57 -8.51 8.53
C CYS A 105 9.08 -7.20 7.90
N THR A 106 9.24 -7.02 6.58
CA THR A 106 8.83 -5.81 5.84
C THR A 106 7.40 -5.88 5.29
N SER A 107 6.71 -7.02 5.42
CA SER A 107 5.33 -7.19 4.92
C SER A 107 4.31 -6.35 5.69
N GLY A 108 4.66 -5.93 6.91
CA GLY A 108 3.77 -5.28 7.86
C GLY A 108 2.64 -6.17 8.41
N LYS A 109 2.77 -7.49 8.26
CA LYS A 109 1.91 -8.49 8.92
C LYS A 109 2.48 -9.02 10.24
N VAL A 110 3.75 -8.75 10.49
CA VAL A 110 4.53 -9.45 11.53
C VAL A 110 4.35 -8.80 12.90
N VAL A 111 4.23 -9.65 13.91
CA VAL A 111 4.51 -9.32 15.32
C VAL A 111 5.57 -10.31 15.82
N LEU A 112 6.59 -9.81 16.52
CA LEU A 112 7.67 -10.63 17.07
C LEU A 112 7.48 -10.78 18.58
N GLY A 113 7.61 -12.00 19.08
CA GLY A 113 7.61 -12.28 20.50
C GLY A 113 8.69 -13.29 20.88
N PHE A 114 9.34 -13.07 22.01
CA PHE A 114 10.30 -14.03 22.57
C PHE A 114 10.54 -13.79 24.06
N PRO A 115 10.71 -14.85 24.88
CA PRO A 115 11.09 -14.68 26.29
C PRO A 115 12.38 -13.85 26.43
N GLU A 116 12.47 -12.97 27.43
CA GLU A 116 13.66 -12.10 27.62
C GLU A 116 14.98 -12.87 27.67
N GLN A 117 14.94 -14.06 28.27
CA GLN A 117 16.08 -14.97 28.41
C GLN A 117 16.42 -15.76 27.13
N ALA A 118 15.61 -15.68 26.07
CA ALA A 118 15.82 -16.41 24.85
C ALA A 118 17.15 -15.97 24.18
N PRO A 119 18.09 -16.90 23.91
CA PRO A 119 19.40 -16.55 23.41
C PRO A 119 19.34 -16.03 21.97
N LYS A 120 20.32 -15.19 21.60
CA LYS A 120 20.54 -14.75 20.21
C LYS A 120 19.33 -14.04 19.55
N MET A 121 18.46 -13.40 20.33
CA MET A 121 17.30 -12.65 19.79
C MET A 121 17.62 -11.20 19.42
N ARG A 122 18.74 -10.63 19.89
CA ARG A 122 19.13 -9.23 19.67
C ARG A 122 19.06 -8.78 18.20
N TYR A 123 19.49 -9.64 17.27
CA TYR A 123 19.50 -9.28 15.84
C TYR A 123 18.08 -9.16 15.26
N LEU A 124 17.18 -10.10 15.62
CA LEU A 124 15.78 -10.05 15.20
C LEU A 124 15.07 -8.82 15.80
N ALA A 125 15.32 -8.53 17.08
CA ALA A 125 14.76 -7.36 17.77
C ALA A 125 15.22 -6.03 17.14
N CYS A 126 16.50 -5.91 16.80
CA CYS A 126 17.06 -4.74 16.11
C CYS A 126 16.34 -4.50 14.77
N HIS A 127 16.18 -5.56 13.97
CA HIS A 127 15.52 -5.46 12.68
C HIS A 127 14.01 -5.22 12.81
N ALA A 128 13.35 -5.80 13.82
CA ALA A 128 11.97 -5.52 14.13
C ALA A 128 11.76 -4.02 14.42
N GLN A 129 12.60 -3.43 15.26
CA GLN A 129 12.57 -2.01 15.59
C GLN A 129 12.78 -1.12 14.36
N GLU A 130 13.77 -1.44 13.51
CA GLU A 130 14.01 -0.72 12.24
C GLU A 130 12.78 -0.73 11.30
N GLN A 131 11.99 -1.80 11.34
CA GLN A 131 10.80 -1.97 10.49
C GLN A 131 9.48 -1.60 11.18
N GLY A 132 9.50 -1.12 12.43
CA GLY A 132 8.27 -0.81 13.18
C GLY A 132 7.43 -2.06 13.51
N VAL A 133 8.07 -3.23 13.57
CA VAL A 133 7.41 -4.48 13.99
C VAL A 133 7.28 -4.48 15.52
N PRO A 134 6.07 -4.65 16.08
CA PRO A 134 5.89 -4.75 17.53
C PRO A 134 6.67 -5.94 18.10
N VAL A 135 7.30 -5.73 19.26
CA VAL A 135 8.07 -6.74 19.98
C VAL A 135 7.48 -6.92 21.38
N ALA A 136 7.20 -8.16 21.76
CA ALA A 136 6.74 -8.54 23.10
C ALA A 136 7.66 -9.61 23.72
N HIS A 137 7.62 -9.70 25.05
CA HIS A 137 8.40 -10.72 25.78
C HIS A 137 7.55 -11.83 26.40
N ASP A 138 6.25 -11.78 26.16
CA ASP A 138 5.26 -12.75 26.61
C ASP A 138 4.38 -13.22 25.44
N LEU A 139 4.01 -14.50 25.44
CA LEU A 139 3.22 -15.09 24.36
C LEU A 139 1.83 -14.46 24.27
N ARG A 140 1.18 -14.19 25.40
CA ARG A 140 -0.16 -13.58 25.43
C ARG A 140 -0.12 -12.14 24.93
N GLU A 141 0.89 -11.37 25.35
CA GLU A 141 1.11 -10.02 24.83
C GLU A 141 1.37 -10.01 23.31
N THR A 142 2.18 -10.95 22.81
CA THR A 142 2.45 -11.10 21.37
C THR A 142 1.16 -11.34 20.56
N LEU A 143 0.27 -12.19 21.09
CA LEU A 143 -1.02 -12.48 20.49
C LEU A 143 -1.96 -11.28 20.57
N LEU A 144 -1.99 -10.56 21.70
CA LEU A 144 -2.77 -9.34 21.88
C LEU A 144 -2.42 -8.27 20.84
N PHE A 145 -1.13 -7.97 20.65
CA PHE A 145 -0.69 -7.03 19.60
C PHE A 145 -1.17 -7.44 18.20
N SER A 146 -1.15 -8.74 17.91
CA SER A 146 -1.64 -9.25 16.62
C SER A 146 -3.15 -9.05 16.47
N LEU A 147 -3.93 -9.30 17.52
CA LEU A 147 -5.38 -9.10 17.51
C LEU A 147 -5.77 -7.63 17.39
N GLU A 148 -5.07 -6.73 18.10
CA GLU A 148 -5.28 -5.28 18.02
C GLU A 148 -5.08 -4.76 16.59
N ARG A 149 -4.02 -5.23 15.91
CA ARG A 149 -3.73 -4.84 14.52
C ARG A 149 -4.75 -5.36 13.51
N ILE A 150 -5.26 -6.57 13.70
CA ILE A 150 -6.33 -7.11 12.85
C ILE A 150 -7.63 -6.32 13.07
N GLY A 151 -7.95 -6.03 14.32
CA GLY A 151 -9.19 -5.38 14.74
C GLY A 151 -10.41 -6.23 14.38
N GLN A 152 -11.44 -5.59 13.80
CA GLN A 152 -12.71 -6.24 13.48
C GLN A 152 -12.69 -7.16 12.25
N GLY A 153 -11.59 -7.20 11.49
CA GLY A 153 -11.54 -8.02 10.27
C GLY A 153 -12.33 -7.42 9.12
N ALA A 154 -12.45 -8.19 8.04
CA ALA A 154 -13.36 -7.92 6.93
C ALA A 154 -13.65 -9.24 6.22
N GLU A 155 -14.94 -9.53 6.01
CA GLU A 155 -15.38 -10.75 5.33
C GLU A 155 -14.82 -10.79 3.90
N ARG A 156 -14.16 -11.89 3.57
CA ARG A 156 -13.51 -12.15 2.29
C ARG A 156 -13.76 -13.60 1.89
N THR A 157 -14.08 -13.82 0.62
CA THR A 157 -14.45 -15.12 0.07
C THR A 157 -13.52 -15.52 -1.08
N GLU A 158 -13.26 -16.82 -1.22
CA GLU A 158 -12.43 -17.40 -2.28
C GLU A 158 -11.04 -16.73 -2.39
N GLY A 159 -10.73 -16.07 -3.51
CA GLY A 159 -9.45 -15.43 -3.77
C GLY A 159 -9.24 -14.12 -3.02
N GLU A 160 -10.31 -13.47 -2.54
CA GLU A 160 -10.23 -12.25 -1.73
C GLU A 160 -9.47 -12.50 -0.41
N ARG A 161 -9.56 -13.73 0.11
CA ARG A 161 -8.87 -14.17 1.33
C ARG A 161 -7.35 -14.05 1.24
N GLU A 162 -6.80 -14.01 0.04
CA GLU A 162 -5.35 -13.87 -0.19
C GLU A 162 -4.89 -12.41 -0.20
N ILE A 163 -5.82 -11.44 -0.12
CA ILE A 163 -5.52 -10.02 0.04
C ILE A 163 -5.30 -9.73 1.52
N PRO A 164 -4.12 -9.28 1.96
CA PRO A 164 -3.90 -8.90 3.36
C PRO A 164 -4.91 -7.86 3.82
N LEU A 165 -5.46 -8.03 5.03
CA LEU A 165 -6.54 -7.16 5.53
C LEU A 165 -6.19 -5.66 5.50
N PHE A 166 -4.94 -5.30 5.78
CA PHE A 166 -4.52 -3.89 5.76
C PHE A 166 -4.50 -3.29 4.34
N ILE A 167 -4.32 -4.10 3.29
CA ILE A 167 -4.48 -3.68 1.89
C ILE A 167 -5.95 -3.67 1.51
N TRP A 168 -6.70 -4.70 1.89
CA TRP A 168 -8.14 -4.81 1.66
C TRP A 168 -8.89 -3.55 2.11
N LYS A 169 -8.52 -2.99 3.27
CA LYS A 169 -9.14 -1.79 3.83
C LYS A 169 -8.77 -0.48 3.11
N THR A 170 -7.78 -0.49 2.22
CA THR A 170 -7.37 0.75 1.53
C THR A 170 -8.38 1.17 0.48
N LYS A 171 -8.64 2.48 0.40
CA LYS A 171 -9.47 3.08 -0.67
C LYS A 171 -8.92 2.76 -2.05
N SER A 172 -7.60 2.72 -2.19
CA SER A 172 -6.91 2.42 -3.45
C SER A 172 -7.16 0.98 -3.93
N PHE A 173 -7.13 -0.02 -3.04
CA PHE A 173 -7.52 -1.38 -3.38
C PHE A 173 -9.00 -1.47 -3.72
N GLN A 174 -9.87 -0.90 -2.87
CA GLN A 174 -11.32 -0.97 -3.08
C GLN A 174 -11.73 -0.30 -4.40
N ASN A 175 -11.15 0.84 -4.77
CA ASN A 175 -11.42 1.51 -6.05
C ASN A 175 -11.09 0.61 -7.25
N TRP A 176 -9.93 -0.05 -7.24
CA TRP A 176 -9.55 -1.00 -8.29
C TRP A 176 -10.47 -2.22 -8.29
N TYR A 177 -10.71 -2.80 -7.12
CA TYR A 177 -11.44 -4.05 -6.99
C TYR A 177 -12.92 -3.89 -7.39
N GLN A 178 -13.57 -2.81 -6.96
CA GLN A 178 -14.93 -2.47 -7.36
C GLN A 178 -15.04 -2.26 -8.87
N ALA A 179 -14.05 -1.63 -9.51
CA ALA A 179 -14.04 -1.49 -10.97
C ALA A 179 -13.98 -2.85 -11.69
N GLN A 180 -13.23 -3.81 -11.14
CA GLN A 180 -13.19 -5.19 -11.67
C GLN A 180 -14.53 -5.90 -11.46
N GLN A 181 -15.10 -5.85 -10.25
CA GLN A 181 -16.37 -6.47 -9.92
C GLN A 181 -17.52 -5.93 -10.79
N GLN A 182 -17.56 -4.62 -11.05
CA GLN A 182 -18.61 -3.96 -11.85
C GLN A 182 -18.71 -4.49 -13.27
N VAL A 183 -17.59 -4.93 -13.86
CA VAL A 183 -17.57 -5.54 -15.20
C VAL A 183 -17.65 -7.08 -15.15
N GLY A 184 -17.93 -7.64 -13.97
CA GLY A 184 -18.11 -9.07 -13.74
C GLY A 184 -16.82 -9.85 -13.51
N ASN A 185 -15.65 -9.20 -13.45
CA ASN A 185 -14.39 -9.89 -13.20
C ASN A 185 -14.33 -10.40 -11.75
N ARG A 186 -13.67 -11.54 -11.55
CA ARG A 186 -13.53 -12.19 -10.24
C ARG A 186 -12.07 -12.33 -9.86
N LEU A 187 -11.74 -12.00 -8.61
CA LEU A 187 -10.42 -12.25 -8.03
C LEU A 187 -10.34 -13.71 -7.57
N ASP A 188 -9.56 -14.52 -8.30
CA ASP A 188 -9.38 -15.93 -7.98
C ASP A 188 -8.20 -16.15 -7.01
N GLY A 189 -7.27 -15.20 -6.89
CA GLY A 189 -6.16 -15.23 -5.93
C GLY A 189 -5.21 -14.04 -6.04
N ALA A 190 -4.35 -13.87 -5.05
CA ALA A 190 -3.40 -12.77 -4.96
C ALA A 190 -2.16 -13.10 -4.11
N LYS A 191 -1.06 -12.40 -4.37
CA LYS A 191 0.16 -12.48 -3.57
C LYS A 191 0.71 -11.08 -3.34
N LEU A 192 0.86 -10.70 -2.07
CA LEU A 192 1.59 -9.48 -1.71
C LEU A 192 3.07 -9.63 -2.08
N LEU A 193 3.53 -8.77 -2.99
CA LEU A 193 4.92 -8.73 -3.41
C LEU A 193 5.73 -7.73 -2.60
N TRP A 194 5.14 -6.55 -2.35
CA TRP A 194 5.85 -5.44 -1.73
C TRP A 194 4.89 -4.40 -1.16
N THR A 195 5.33 -3.71 -0.11
CA THR A 195 4.68 -2.52 0.44
C THR A 195 5.73 -1.49 0.82
N PHE A 196 5.45 -0.23 0.52
CA PHE A 196 6.11 0.91 1.12
C PHE A 196 5.18 1.55 2.13
N ARG A 197 5.68 1.67 3.36
CA ARG A 197 4.90 2.12 4.51
C ARG A 197 5.56 3.36 5.10
N VAL A 198 4.72 4.31 5.51
CA VAL A 198 5.15 5.63 6.00
C VAL A 198 4.47 5.95 7.33
N GLY A 199 4.77 7.14 7.87
CA GLY A 199 4.27 7.62 9.15
C GLY A 199 4.97 6.99 10.35
N PRO A 200 4.56 7.38 11.57
CA PRO A 200 5.07 6.80 12.81
C PRO A 200 4.95 5.28 12.79
N GLU A 201 6.04 4.60 13.15
CA GLU A 201 6.12 3.12 13.23
C GLU A 201 5.75 2.39 11.91
N LYS A 202 5.80 3.07 10.76
CA LYS A 202 5.53 2.47 9.43
C LYS A 202 4.14 1.81 9.34
N THR A 203 3.14 2.41 9.98
CA THR A 203 1.80 1.83 10.06
C THR A 203 0.98 2.03 8.78
N ILE A 204 1.22 3.10 8.02
CA ILE A 204 0.40 3.51 6.87
C ILE A 204 0.93 2.88 5.57
N PRO A 205 0.17 2.00 4.88
CA PRO A 205 0.58 1.41 3.60
C PRO A 205 0.38 2.43 2.46
N PHE A 206 1.41 3.22 2.14
CA PHE A 206 1.31 4.24 1.10
C PHE A 206 1.22 3.65 -0.30
N LEU A 207 2.17 2.79 -0.65
CA LEU A 207 2.28 2.17 -1.97
C LEU A 207 2.39 0.66 -1.80
N TRP A 208 1.69 -0.11 -2.62
CA TRP A 208 1.67 -1.56 -2.54
C TRP A 208 1.66 -2.20 -3.91
N ALA A 209 2.15 -3.45 -3.97
CA ALA A 209 2.16 -4.27 -5.18
C ALA A 209 1.59 -5.67 -4.90
N LEU A 210 0.58 -6.06 -5.69
CA LEU A 210 -0.05 -7.38 -5.65
C LEU A 210 0.14 -8.08 -6.98
N HIS A 211 0.67 -9.30 -6.96
CA HIS A 211 0.50 -10.23 -8.09
C HIS A 211 -0.89 -10.83 -8.01
N VAL A 212 -1.68 -10.76 -9.08
CA VAL A 212 -3.10 -11.16 -9.05
C VAL A 212 -3.43 -12.23 -10.07
N ARG A 213 -4.42 -13.05 -9.73
CA ARG A 213 -5.07 -13.99 -10.62
C ARG A 213 -6.52 -13.56 -10.79
N LEU A 214 -6.85 -12.99 -11.94
CA LEU A 214 -8.16 -12.44 -12.26
C LEU A 214 -8.85 -13.26 -13.33
N PHE A 215 -10.07 -13.71 -13.06
CA PHE A 215 -10.98 -14.18 -14.10
C PHE A 215 -11.63 -12.99 -14.80
N ILE A 216 -11.50 -12.95 -16.13
CA ILE A 216 -12.03 -11.88 -16.99
C ILE A 216 -13.34 -12.37 -17.60
N ALA A 217 -14.47 -11.83 -17.13
CA ALA A 217 -15.78 -12.36 -17.49
C ALA A 217 -16.10 -12.23 -18.98
N SER A 218 -15.75 -11.09 -19.59
CA SER A 218 -15.97 -10.84 -21.02
C SER A 218 -15.15 -11.75 -21.94
N GLU A 219 -14.06 -12.33 -21.44
CA GLU A 219 -13.14 -13.16 -22.21
C GLU A 219 -13.21 -14.65 -21.83
N GLY A 220 -13.88 -15.00 -20.73
CA GLY A 220 -14.01 -16.38 -20.26
C GLY A 220 -12.67 -17.04 -19.89
N ARG A 221 -11.66 -16.26 -19.51
CA ARG A 221 -10.31 -16.75 -19.18
C ARG A 221 -9.75 -16.10 -17.92
N THR A 222 -8.75 -16.74 -17.34
CA THR A 222 -7.99 -16.21 -16.21
C THR A 222 -6.68 -15.57 -16.68
N LYS A 223 -6.36 -14.40 -16.14
CA LYS A 223 -5.07 -13.72 -16.29
C LYS A 223 -4.26 -13.85 -15.02
N VAL A 224 -2.97 -14.21 -15.16
CA VAL A 224 -2.09 -14.59 -14.04
C VAL A 224 -0.72 -13.90 -14.08
N ASN A 225 -0.47 -13.01 -15.03
CA ASN A 225 0.86 -12.47 -15.32
C ASN A 225 0.95 -10.95 -15.11
N GLU A 226 0.11 -10.40 -14.23
CA GLU A 226 0.06 -8.98 -13.93
C GLU A 226 0.30 -8.67 -12.46
N VAL A 227 0.90 -7.50 -12.26
CA VAL A 227 1.09 -6.89 -10.95
C VAL A 227 0.25 -5.62 -10.92
N VAL A 228 -0.54 -5.47 -9.86
CA VAL A 228 -1.29 -4.27 -9.55
C VAL A 228 -0.46 -3.43 -8.60
N ILE A 229 -0.13 -2.19 -8.99
CA ILE A 229 0.59 -1.23 -8.15
C ILE A 229 -0.35 -0.05 -7.85
N SER A 230 -0.53 0.27 -6.57
CA SER A 230 -1.40 1.39 -6.17
C SER A 230 -0.96 2.13 -4.93
N ARG A 231 -1.35 3.40 -4.87
CA ARG A 231 -1.36 4.30 -3.71
C ARG A 231 -2.66 5.12 -3.70
N PRO A 232 -2.89 6.08 -2.78
CA PRO A 232 -4.02 6.99 -2.88
C PRO A 232 -4.05 7.75 -4.21
N ASP A 233 -5.26 8.09 -4.66
CA ASP A 233 -5.48 8.98 -5.80
C ASP A 233 -4.89 10.37 -5.54
N ILE A 234 -4.60 11.12 -6.60
CA ILE A 234 -4.15 12.51 -6.50
C ILE A 234 -5.27 13.48 -6.89
N SER A 235 -5.21 14.69 -6.35
CA SER A 235 -6.10 15.79 -6.75
C SER A 235 -5.26 16.97 -7.21
N THR A 236 -5.51 17.43 -8.44
CA THR A 236 -4.63 18.36 -9.14
C THR A 236 -5.40 19.54 -9.71
N VAL A 237 -4.79 20.71 -9.75
CA VAL A 237 -5.38 21.93 -10.32
C VAL A 237 -4.59 22.37 -11.55
N VAL A 238 -5.24 22.37 -12.70
CA VAL A 238 -4.74 23.06 -13.90
C VAL A 238 -5.15 24.52 -13.81
N ALA A 239 -4.23 25.38 -13.39
CA ALA A 239 -4.44 26.82 -13.33
C ALA A 239 -3.93 27.50 -14.62
N PHE A 240 -4.79 28.27 -15.28
CA PHE A 240 -4.46 28.85 -16.58
C PHE A 240 -5.18 30.17 -16.87
N VAL A 241 -4.60 30.96 -17.78
CA VAL A 241 -5.26 32.09 -18.43
C VAL A 241 -5.60 31.69 -19.87
N PRO A 242 -6.90 31.55 -20.22
CA PRO A 242 -7.29 31.13 -21.56
C PRO A 242 -7.04 32.23 -22.60
N LYS A 243 -6.62 31.83 -23.81
CA LYS A 243 -6.58 32.69 -25.00
C LYS A 243 -7.49 32.14 -26.10
N GLU A 244 -7.81 32.98 -27.10
CA GLU A 244 -8.62 32.58 -28.26
C GLU A 244 -8.01 31.37 -28.97
N ASN A 245 -6.70 31.42 -29.21
CA ASN A 245 -5.94 30.24 -29.57
C ASN A 245 -5.45 29.54 -28.30
N MET A 246 -5.93 28.32 -28.07
CA MET A 246 -5.59 27.52 -26.90
C MET A 246 -4.07 27.39 -26.68
N LEU A 247 -3.28 27.30 -27.75
CA LEU A 247 -1.81 27.18 -27.67
C LEU A 247 -1.12 28.41 -27.08
N ASP A 248 -1.79 29.56 -27.07
CA ASP A 248 -1.29 30.81 -26.49
C ASP A 248 -1.71 30.97 -25.02
N SER A 249 -2.49 30.03 -24.49
CA SER A 249 -2.89 30.04 -23.07
C SER A 249 -1.68 29.87 -22.17
N THR A 250 -1.67 30.64 -21.08
CA THR A 250 -0.61 30.61 -20.07
C THR A 250 -0.98 29.63 -18.98
N ILE A 251 -0.08 28.71 -18.64
CA ILE A 251 -0.28 27.62 -17.68
C ILE A 251 0.69 27.78 -16.51
N ALA A 252 0.19 27.58 -15.29
CA ALA A 252 1.01 27.47 -14.10
C ALA A 252 1.36 26.00 -13.81
N LEU A 253 2.64 25.74 -13.59
CA LEU A 253 3.21 24.44 -13.23
C LEU A 253 4.05 24.56 -11.96
N VAL A 254 4.36 23.44 -11.34
CA VAL A 254 5.36 23.32 -10.29
C VAL A 254 6.48 22.41 -10.77
N ARG A 255 7.71 22.77 -10.41
CA ARG A 255 8.90 21.94 -10.61
C ARG A 255 9.35 21.39 -9.26
N GLU A 256 9.54 20.09 -9.18
CA GLU A 256 10.00 19.40 -7.97
C GLU A 256 11.01 18.31 -8.29
N PHE A 257 11.98 18.11 -7.40
CA PHE A 257 12.85 16.95 -7.49
C PHE A 257 12.06 15.71 -7.08
N ARG A 258 11.88 14.76 -8.00
CA ARG A 258 11.33 13.44 -7.70
C ARG A 258 12.37 12.40 -8.10
N SER A 259 12.69 11.48 -7.20
CA SER A 259 13.67 10.41 -7.47
C SER A 259 13.37 9.52 -8.69
N PRO A 260 12.11 9.36 -9.16
CA PRO A 260 11.81 8.67 -10.42
C PRO A 260 12.07 9.49 -11.70
N ALA A 261 12.44 10.78 -11.59
CA ALA A 261 12.63 11.65 -12.75
C ALA A 261 13.68 11.07 -13.71
N ALA A 262 13.25 10.83 -14.94
CA ALA A 262 14.10 10.43 -16.06
C ALA A 262 14.16 11.56 -17.11
N THR A 263 14.24 12.80 -16.63
CA THR A 263 14.29 14.04 -17.40
C THR A 263 15.73 14.56 -17.49
N THR A 264 15.96 15.56 -18.35
CA THR A 264 17.31 16.08 -18.59
C THR A 264 17.91 16.86 -17.42
N ASP A 265 17.07 17.42 -16.56
CA ASP A 265 17.47 18.19 -15.38
C ASP A 265 17.26 17.43 -14.06
N GLY A 266 16.62 16.25 -14.11
CA GLY A 266 16.32 15.43 -12.94
C GLY A 266 15.11 15.91 -12.13
N PHE A 267 14.30 16.82 -12.67
CA PHE A 267 13.07 17.32 -12.05
C PHE A 267 11.83 16.83 -12.80
N ILE A 268 10.72 16.76 -12.08
CA ILE A 268 9.39 16.66 -12.68
C ILE A 268 8.79 18.05 -12.72
N HIS A 269 8.23 18.42 -13.86
CA HIS A 269 7.39 19.59 -14.02
C HIS A 269 5.96 19.07 -14.16
N GLU A 270 5.06 19.54 -13.30
CA GLU A 270 3.70 19.00 -13.23
C GLU A 270 2.69 20.08 -12.87
N VAL A 271 1.41 19.79 -13.10
CA VAL A 271 0.34 20.62 -12.58
C VAL A 271 0.29 20.46 -11.05
N PRO A 272 0.08 21.55 -10.27
CA PRO A 272 0.10 21.46 -8.82
C PRO A 272 -0.92 20.46 -8.28
N GLY A 273 -0.53 19.69 -7.27
CA GLY A 273 -1.41 18.72 -6.63
C GLY A 273 -0.70 17.56 -5.94
N GLY A 274 -1.45 16.90 -5.07
CA GLY A 274 -0.94 15.81 -4.26
C GLY A 274 -2.04 14.85 -3.82
N SER A 275 -1.81 14.15 -2.72
CA SER A 275 -2.73 13.13 -2.21
C SER A 275 -2.81 13.18 -0.70
N SER A 276 -3.99 12.98 -0.14
CA SER A 276 -4.17 12.87 1.31
C SER A 276 -4.12 11.43 1.81
N TRP A 277 -3.64 11.29 3.05
CA TRP A 277 -3.70 10.07 3.85
C TRP A 277 -5.09 9.85 4.48
N ASN A 278 -5.82 10.94 4.69
CA ASN A 278 -7.14 10.89 5.30
C ASN A 278 -8.17 10.46 4.26
N THR A 279 -8.89 9.38 4.54
CA THR A 279 -9.85 8.79 3.61
C THR A 279 -11.11 9.61 3.44
N GLU A 280 -11.38 10.50 4.38
CA GLU A 280 -12.57 11.37 4.45
C GLU A 280 -12.41 12.68 3.68
N ASP A 281 -11.17 13.08 3.38
CA ASP A 281 -10.90 14.33 2.68
C ASP A 281 -11.51 14.30 1.27
N GLN A 282 -12.18 15.41 0.91
CA GLN A 282 -12.79 15.53 -0.40
C GLN A 282 -11.71 15.88 -1.44
N PRO A 283 -11.72 15.28 -2.64
CA PRO A 283 -10.71 15.58 -3.67
C PRO A 283 -10.58 17.08 -4.01
N GLN A 284 -11.68 17.84 -3.94
CA GLN A 284 -11.64 19.29 -4.18
C GLN A 284 -10.90 20.04 -3.07
N GLU A 285 -11.07 19.63 -1.81
CA GLU A 285 -10.38 20.25 -0.66
C GLU A 285 -8.88 19.98 -0.73
N ILE A 286 -8.49 18.74 -1.05
CA ILE A 286 -7.10 18.35 -1.31
C ILE A 286 -6.51 19.22 -2.43
N ALA A 287 -7.21 19.35 -3.57
CA ALA A 287 -6.74 20.14 -4.69
C ALA A 287 -6.48 21.63 -4.31
N VAL A 288 -7.32 22.23 -3.48
CA VAL A 288 -7.15 23.61 -3.00
C VAL A 288 -5.94 23.72 -2.06
N GLN A 289 -5.84 22.79 -1.10
CA GLN A 289 -4.75 22.79 -0.13
C GLN A 289 -3.39 22.63 -0.82
N GLU A 290 -3.24 21.59 -1.63
CA GLU A 290 -2.00 21.27 -2.36
C GLU A 290 -1.60 22.44 -3.26
N PHE A 291 -2.54 23.00 -4.04
CA PHE A 291 -2.24 24.16 -4.88
C PHE A 291 -1.74 25.36 -4.04
N SER A 292 -2.37 25.64 -2.91
CA SER A 292 -1.96 26.73 -2.04
C SER A 292 -0.60 26.48 -1.40
N GLU A 293 -0.28 25.23 -1.03
CA GLU A 293 1.00 24.84 -0.43
C GLU A 293 2.16 24.92 -1.43
N GLU A 294 1.93 24.52 -2.68
CA GLU A 294 2.98 24.46 -3.71
C GLU A 294 3.18 25.78 -4.49
N THR A 295 2.18 26.67 -4.50
CA THR A 295 2.24 27.95 -5.22
C THR A 295 2.20 29.18 -4.31
N GLY A 296 1.83 28.96 -3.04
CA GLY A 296 1.51 30.00 -2.06
C GLY A 296 0.22 30.77 -2.36
N PHE A 297 -0.50 30.47 -3.44
CA PHE A 297 -1.63 31.27 -3.92
C PHE A 297 -2.95 30.64 -3.48
N SER A 298 -3.83 31.47 -2.90
CA SER A 298 -5.13 31.04 -2.41
C SER A 298 -6.25 31.63 -3.26
N PHE A 299 -7.33 30.87 -3.41
CA PHE A 299 -8.50 31.24 -4.18
C PHE A 299 -9.77 30.63 -3.56
N ASP A 300 -10.94 31.11 -3.98
CA ASP A 300 -12.23 30.55 -3.56
C ASP A 300 -12.44 29.16 -4.19
N PRO A 301 -12.62 28.09 -3.39
CA PRO A 301 -12.81 26.72 -3.90
C PRO A 301 -13.95 26.57 -4.92
N SER A 302 -14.97 27.43 -4.87
CA SER A 302 -16.11 27.41 -5.80
C SER A 302 -15.72 27.72 -7.24
N ARG A 303 -14.52 28.27 -7.47
CA ARG A 303 -13.97 28.52 -8.81
C ARG A 303 -13.47 27.25 -9.50
N LEU A 304 -13.23 26.17 -8.76
CA LEU A 304 -12.77 24.92 -9.35
C LEU A 304 -13.89 24.25 -10.14
N ARG A 305 -13.60 23.97 -11.41
CA ARG A 305 -14.44 23.11 -12.25
C ARG A 305 -13.81 21.73 -12.34
N LEU A 306 -14.52 20.68 -11.94
CA LEU A 306 -14.09 19.31 -12.19
C LEU A 306 -14.00 19.06 -13.71
N VAL A 307 -12.81 18.74 -14.19
CA VAL A 307 -12.55 18.30 -15.57
C VAL A 307 -12.89 16.82 -15.70
N GLY A 308 -12.48 16.03 -14.72
CA GLY A 308 -12.82 14.63 -14.62
C GLY A 308 -11.83 13.84 -13.78
N THR A 309 -12.09 12.53 -13.67
CA THR A 309 -11.26 11.60 -12.91
C THR A 309 -10.80 10.46 -13.81
N ARG A 310 -9.48 10.33 -14.04
CA ARG A 310 -8.91 9.34 -14.97
C ARG A 310 -7.66 8.69 -14.40
N GLN A 311 -7.39 7.45 -14.81
CA GLN A 311 -6.14 6.76 -14.46
C GLN A 311 -4.95 7.45 -15.11
N ILE A 312 -3.85 7.51 -14.36
CA ILE A 312 -2.60 8.17 -14.77
C ILE A 312 -1.82 7.30 -15.76
N ALA A 313 -1.60 6.02 -15.42
CA ALA A 313 -0.84 5.08 -16.24
C ALA A 313 -1.44 3.67 -16.15
N GLY A 314 -2.63 3.48 -16.73
CA GLY A 314 -3.51 2.32 -16.48
C GLY A 314 -2.95 0.92 -16.79
N THR A 315 -1.84 0.80 -17.51
CA THR A 315 -1.17 -0.50 -17.75
C THR A 315 -0.22 -0.94 -16.64
N LEU A 316 0.05 -0.08 -15.66
CA LEU A 316 0.99 -0.35 -14.55
C LEU A 316 0.47 0.14 -13.20
N TYR A 317 -0.23 1.28 -13.20
CA TYR A 317 -0.51 2.08 -12.03
C TYR A 317 -2.00 2.42 -11.96
N THR A 318 -2.66 1.94 -10.91
CA THR A 318 -4.12 2.04 -10.76
C THR A 318 -4.66 3.39 -10.29
N PRO A 319 -3.91 4.25 -9.54
CA PRO A 319 -4.43 5.52 -9.05
C PRO A 319 -4.93 6.44 -10.15
N LYS A 320 -5.92 7.24 -9.78
CA LYS A 320 -6.54 8.24 -10.64
C LYS A 320 -6.07 9.64 -10.22
N ALA A 321 -6.09 10.55 -11.19
CA ALA A 321 -6.03 11.98 -10.96
C ALA A 321 -7.46 12.55 -10.99
N HIS A 322 -7.84 13.28 -9.95
CA HIS A 322 -9.02 14.15 -9.91
C HIS A 322 -8.58 15.53 -10.39
N VAL A 323 -8.93 15.87 -11.63
CA VAL A 323 -8.40 17.06 -12.31
C VAL A 323 -9.41 18.19 -12.22
N TYR A 324 -8.99 19.32 -11.69
CA TYR A 324 -9.77 20.55 -11.62
C TYR A 324 -9.16 21.63 -12.52
N ALA A 325 -10.02 22.42 -13.15
CA ALA A 325 -9.63 23.61 -13.90
C ALA A 325 -9.83 24.85 -13.03
N LEU A 326 -8.84 25.74 -13.00
CA LEU A 326 -8.89 27.06 -12.39
C LEU A 326 -8.55 28.11 -13.44
N GLU A 327 -9.56 28.83 -13.92
CA GLU A 327 -9.34 29.98 -14.79
C GLU A 327 -8.90 31.18 -13.95
N LEU A 328 -7.72 31.73 -14.27
CA LEU A 328 -7.12 32.89 -13.63
C LEU A 328 -7.32 34.14 -14.49
N SER A 329 -7.37 35.30 -13.84
CA SER A 329 -7.21 36.57 -14.53
C SER A 329 -5.74 36.82 -14.90
N GLU A 330 -5.49 37.76 -15.81
CA GLU A 330 -4.12 38.22 -16.13
C GLU A 330 -3.42 38.74 -14.87
N ASP A 331 -4.12 39.53 -14.03
CA ASP A 331 -3.57 40.07 -12.79
C ASP A 331 -3.17 38.97 -11.79
N GLU A 332 -3.97 37.91 -11.68
CA GLU A 332 -3.66 36.75 -10.84
C GLU A 332 -2.44 35.99 -11.37
N MET A 333 -2.34 35.85 -12.70
CA MET A 333 -1.18 35.23 -13.34
C MET A 333 0.09 36.07 -13.15
N GLU A 334 0.00 37.40 -13.19
CA GLU A 334 1.14 38.27 -12.86
C GLU A 334 1.59 38.13 -11.40
N VAL A 335 0.64 37.91 -10.47
CA VAL A 335 0.96 37.61 -9.06
C VAL A 335 1.72 36.28 -8.95
N LEU A 336 1.30 35.25 -9.68
CA LEU A 336 2.00 33.97 -9.75
C LEU A 336 3.40 34.11 -10.39
N GLN A 337 3.54 34.87 -11.48
CA GLN A 337 4.84 35.13 -12.11
C GLN A 337 5.85 35.75 -11.15
N LYS A 338 5.41 36.69 -10.29
CA LYS A 338 6.26 37.31 -9.26
C LYS A 338 6.76 36.34 -8.18
N ARG A 339 6.16 35.15 -8.10
CA ARG A 339 6.51 34.08 -7.15
C ARG A 339 7.39 32.99 -7.76
N CYS A 340 7.62 33.02 -9.08
CA CYS A 340 8.49 32.07 -9.75
C CYS A 340 9.90 32.09 -9.14
N GLY A 341 10.48 30.90 -8.95
CA GLY A 341 11.80 30.73 -8.34
C GLY A 341 11.84 30.86 -6.80
N ILE A 342 10.72 31.24 -6.16
CA ILE A 342 10.58 31.14 -4.70
C ILE A 342 10.23 29.68 -4.35
N PRO A 343 10.91 29.07 -3.37
CA PRO A 343 10.57 27.72 -2.94
C PRO A 343 9.30 27.71 -2.09
N TYR A 344 8.45 26.72 -2.36
CA TYR A 344 7.23 26.39 -1.63
C TYR A 344 7.24 24.90 -1.24
N GLY A 345 6.13 24.38 -0.68
CA GLY A 345 6.02 23.02 -0.16
C GLY A 345 6.34 22.88 1.33
N VAL A 346 6.28 21.65 1.85
CA VAL A 346 6.45 21.35 3.28
C VAL A 346 7.89 20.86 3.54
N GLU A 347 8.76 21.74 4.02
CA GLU A 347 10.18 21.42 4.27
C GLU A 347 10.38 20.25 5.25
N GLN A 348 9.45 20.09 6.22
CA GLN A 348 9.47 18.97 7.18
C GLN A 348 9.28 17.60 6.51
N ASP A 349 8.58 17.58 5.37
CA ASP A 349 8.33 16.39 4.56
C ASP A 349 9.36 16.23 3.43
N SER A 350 10.45 17.02 3.48
CA SER A 350 11.49 17.10 2.44
C SER A 350 10.95 17.53 1.07
N GLU A 351 9.77 18.12 1.02
CA GLU A 351 9.14 18.61 -0.21
C GLU A 351 9.55 20.04 -0.50
N ARG A 352 9.91 20.29 -1.77
CA ARG A 352 10.33 21.62 -2.21
C ARG A 352 9.95 21.85 -3.67
N THR A 353 8.92 22.65 -3.87
CA THR A 353 8.39 22.99 -5.19
C THR A 353 8.78 24.39 -5.61
N TYR A 354 8.86 24.61 -6.92
CA TYR A 354 9.13 25.90 -7.53
C TYR A 354 8.09 26.19 -8.60
N LEU A 355 7.35 27.28 -8.45
CA LEU A 355 6.37 27.71 -9.43
C LEU A 355 7.06 28.12 -10.74
N GLU A 356 6.51 27.67 -11.86
CA GLU A 356 6.93 28.00 -13.21
C GLU A 356 5.73 28.31 -14.09
N ILE A 357 5.88 29.27 -15.01
CA ILE A 357 4.79 29.74 -15.89
C ILE A 357 5.24 29.62 -17.34
N TYR A 358 4.42 28.98 -18.17
CA TYR A 358 4.71 28.74 -19.58
C TYR A 358 3.48 28.99 -20.45
N GLN A 359 3.70 29.32 -21.72
CA GLN A 359 2.65 29.18 -22.74
C GLN A 359 2.53 27.72 -23.15
N LEU A 360 1.31 27.26 -23.44
CA LEU A 360 1.08 25.87 -23.88
C LEU A 360 1.94 25.48 -25.11
N ARG A 361 2.14 26.41 -26.06
CA ARG A 361 3.01 26.19 -27.22
C ARG A 361 4.46 25.86 -26.87
N GLU A 362 4.98 26.40 -25.76
CA GLU A 362 6.35 26.15 -25.30
C GLU A 362 6.49 24.74 -24.73
N LEU A 363 5.47 24.29 -24.00
CA LEU A 363 5.39 22.95 -23.41
C LEU A 363 5.31 21.84 -24.47
N LEU A 364 4.73 22.15 -25.64
CA LEU A 364 4.61 21.23 -26.77
C LEU A 364 5.83 21.20 -27.68
N HIS A 365 6.75 22.15 -27.54
CA HIS A 365 7.92 22.19 -28.40
C HIS A 365 8.76 20.94 -28.16
N SER A 366 9.14 20.24 -29.23
CA SER A 366 9.78 18.92 -29.15
C SER A 366 11.12 18.92 -28.39
N SER A 367 11.73 20.09 -28.20
CA SER A 367 12.97 20.25 -27.43
C SER A 367 12.74 20.53 -25.95
N SER A 368 11.51 20.82 -25.53
CA SER A 368 11.17 21.15 -24.14
C SER A 368 11.23 19.90 -23.27
N ASN A 369 10.47 18.85 -23.64
CA ASN A 369 10.39 17.57 -22.91
C ASN A 369 10.23 17.70 -21.38
N LEU A 370 9.64 18.83 -20.92
CA LEU A 370 9.47 19.17 -19.51
C LEU A 370 8.33 18.38 -18.87
N LEU A 371 7.23 18.20 -19.61
CA LEU A 371 6.03 17.51 -19.14
C LEU A 371 5.97 16.07 -19.64
N ASP A 372 5.48 15.18 -18.80
CA ASP A 372 5.05 13.86 -19.24
C ASP A 372 3.69 13.90 -19.97
N TRP A 373 3.34 12.78 -20.60
CA TRP A 373 2.07 12.66 -21.33
C TRP A 373 0.85 12.79 -20.42
N THR A 374 0.96 12.43 -19.14
CA THR A 374 -0.11 12.58 -18.15
C THR A 374 -0.45 14.05 -17.97
N ASN A 375 0.55 14.87 -17.64
CA ASN A 375 0.39 16.29 -17.41
C ASN A 375 -0.10 17.03 -18.64
N LEU A 376 0.44 16.71 -19.82
CA LEU A 376 -0.09 17.22 -21.08
C LEU A 376 -1.58 16.86 -21.23
N GLY A 377 -1.95 15.59 -21.04
CA GLY A 377 -3.34 15.16 -21.13
C GLY A 377 -4.27 15.90 -20.16
N MET A 378 -3.82 16.17 -18.93
CA MET A 378 -4.57 16.94 -17.95
C MET A 378 -4.78 18.40 -18.40
N ILE A 379 -3.73 19.06 -18.87
CA ILE A 379 -3.79 20.45 -19.35
C ILE A 379 -4.74 20.58 -20.55
N PHE A 380 -4.60 19.71 -21.55
CA PHE A 380 -5.49 19.74 -22.71
C PHE A 380 -6.95 19.47 -22.34
N SER A 381 -7.20 18.54 -21.41
CA SER A 381 -8.56 18.24 -20.95
C SER A 381 -9.18 19.44 -20.21
N ALA A 382 -8.38 20.21 -19.46
CA ALA A 382 -8.86 21.38 -18.75
C ALA A 382 -9.21 22.54 -19.70
N LEU A 383 -8.44 22.72 -20.77
CA LEU A 383 -8.61 23.78 -21.76
C LEU A 383 -9.69 23.48 -22.80
N GLN A 384 -10.06 22.21 -22.99
CA GLN A 384 -11.22 21.84 -23.80
C GLN A 384 -12.50 22.26 -23.07
N ARG A 385 -13.20 23.25 -23.64
CA ARG A 385 -14.51 23.74 -23.17
C ARG A 385 -15.65 23.01 -23.86
#